data_AF-A0A842MVU9-F1
#
_entry.id   AF-A0A842MVU9-F1
#
_cell.length_a   1.000
_cell.length_b   1.000
_cell.length_c   1.000
_cell.angle_alpha   90.00
_cell.angle_beta   90.00
_cell.angle_gamma   90.00
#
_symmetry.space_group_name_H-M   'P 1'
#
loop_
_entity.id
_entity.type
_entity.pdbx_description
1 polymer ?
#
loop_
_entity_poly.entity_id
_entity_poly.type
_entity_poly.pdbx_seq_one_letter_code
_entity_poly.pdbx_strand_id
1 'polypeptide(L)'
;MSGIRVEDAGGAQASAKRFLAAQFGPKKVKEVSFSKAWYATGAQRDIWEVEGDAVVKTGWFSKETVHFKFQVDPITGNVIAFEI
;
A
#
# COMPACT_ATOMS: atom_id res chain seq x y z
N MET A 1 -22.05 13.75 -3.77
CA MET A 1 -20.62 13.89 -4.12
C MET A 1 -20.04 12.50 -4.11
N SER A 2 -19.43 12.05 -5.22
CA SER A 2 -18.73 10.75 -5.26
C SER A 2 -17.73 10.73 -4.10
N GLY A 3 -18.01 9.93 -3.07
CA GLY A 3 -17.25 9.91 -1.81
C GLY A 3 -16.03 9.00 -1.86
N ILE A 4 -15.74 8.42 -3.02
CA ILE A 4 -14.65 7.45 -3.22
C ILE A 4 -13.43 8.23 -3.70
N ARG A 5 -12.33 8.20 -2.92
CA ARG A 5 -11.04 8.78 -3.29
C ARG A 5 -10.15 7.81 -4.05
N VAL A 6 -10.37 6.51 -3.86
CA VAL A 6 -9.62 5.45 -4.53
C VAL A 6 -10.58 4.64 -5.38
N GLU A 7 -10.74 5.10 -6.61
CA GLU A 7 -11.71 4.55 -7.57
C GLU A 7 -11.16 3.33 -8.33
N ASP A 8 -9.83 3.17 -8.36
CA ASP A 8 -9.16 2.10 -9.09
C ASP A 8 -7.95 1.51 -8.35
N ALA A 9 -7.43 0.42 -8.91
CA ALA A 9 -6.26 -0.27 -8.38
C ALA A 9 -5.01 0.61 -8.36
N GLY A 10 -4.87 1.56 -9.30
CA GLY A 10 -3.74 2.48 -9.37
C GLY A 10 -3.72 3.46 -8.20
N GLY A 11 -4.89 3.97 -7.81
CA GLY A 11 -5.06 4.78 -6.61
C GLY A 11 -4.72 4.01 -5.34
N ALA A 12 -5.14 2.74 -5.25
CA ALA A 12 -4.84 1.89 -4.09
C ALA A 12 -3.34 1.63 -3.97
N GLN A 13 -2.68 1.31 -5.09
CA GLN A 13 -1.23 1.17 -5.17
C GLN A 13 -0.50 2.47 -4.80
N ALA A 14 -1.01 3.63 -5.24
CA ALA A 14 -0.43 4.92 -4.87
C ALA A 14 -0.53 5.19 -3.35
N SER A 15 -1.66 4.86 -2.72
CA SER A 15 -1.80 4.91 -1.27
C SER A 15 -0.83 3.98 -0.55
N ALA A 16 -0.65 2.75 -1.05
CA ALA A 16 0.34 1.80 -0.52
C ALA A 16 1.78 2.36 -0.59
N LYS A 17 2.19 2.97 -1.72
CA LYS A 17 3.51 3.62 -1.82
C LYS A 17 3.69 4.74 -0.82
N ARG A 18 2.66 5.57 -0.64
CA ARG A 18 2.70 6.68 0.32
C ARG A 18 2.86 6.16 1.75
N PHE A 19 2.15 5.09 2.09
CA PHE A 19 2.25 4.45 3.39
C PHE A 19 3.65 3.87 3.63
N LEU A 20 4.21 3.12 2.67
CA LEU A 20 5.58 2.59 2.75
C LEU A 20 6.63 3.71 2.90
N ALA A 21 6.48 4.80 2.14
CA ALA A 21 7.37 5.95 2.24
C ALA A 21 7.26 6.66 3.59
N ALA A 22 6.07 6.72 4.19
CA ALA A 22 5.88 7.25 5.53
C ALA A 22 6.48 6.33 6.62
N GLN A 23 6.31 5.01 6.46
CA GLN A 23 6.77 4.01 7.43
C GLN A 23 8.31 3.88 7.46
N PHE A 24 8.95 3.73 6.31
CA PHE A 24 10.40 3.48 6.23
C PHE A 24 11.21 4.74 5.92
N GLY A 25 10.56 5.79 5.42
CA GLY A 25 11.19 7.00 4.92
C GLY A 25 11.36 6.98 3.39
N PRO A 26 11.06 8.09 2.69
CA PRO A 26 10.98 8.13 1.23
C PRO A 26 12.31 7.86 0.52
N LYS A 27 13.45 8.06 1.20
CA LYS A 27 14.79 7.78 0.64
C LYS A 27 15.22 6.33 0.81
N LYS A 28 14.55 5.58 1.70
CA LYS A 28 14.88 4.17 2.02
C LYS A 28 14.13 3.19 1.15
N VAL A 29 12.88 3.49 0.77
CA VAL A 29 12.13 2.69 -0.21
C VAL A 29 12.74 2.93 -1.59
N LYS A 30 13.32 1.90 -2.20
CA LYS A 30 13.98 1.99 -3.52
C LYS A 30 13.09 1.53 -4.65
N GLU A 31 12.33 0.48 -4.40
CA GLU A 31 11.47 -0.14 -5.39
C GLU A 31 10.24 -0.69 -4.68
N VAL A 32 9.10 -0.62 -5.35
CA VAL A 32 7.85 -1.23 -4.91
C VAL A 32 7.26 -1.96 -6.11
N SER A 33 7.16 -3.28 -5.98
CA SER A 33 6.48 -4.16 -6.93
C SER A 33 5.12 -4.53 -6.35
N PHE A 34 4.09 -4.56 -7.19
CA PHE A 34 2.77 -5.00 -6.77
C PHE A 34 2.47 -6.34 -7.41
N SER A 35 2.15 -7.31 -6.57
CA SER A 35 1.75 -8.64 -7.01
C SER A 35 0.25 -8.66 -7.28
N LYS A 36 -0.55 -7.98 -6.45
CA LYS A 36 -2.00 -7.98 -6.60
C LYS A 36 -2.62 -6.72 -6.00
N ALA A 37 -3.67 -6.22 -6.64
CA ALA A 37 -4.49 -5.14 -6.11
C ALA A 37 -5.94 -5.41 -6.51
N TRP A 38 -6.86 -5.54 -5.56
CA TRP A 38 -8.25 -5.84 -5.85
C TRP A 38 -9.21 -5.19 -4.85
N TYR A 39 -10.41 -4.90 -5.33
CA TYR A 39 -11.48 -4.38 -4.51
C TYR A 39 -12.22 -5.53 -3.84
N ALA A 40 -12.34 -5.47 -2.52
CA ALA A 40 -13.11 -6.43 -1.74
C ALA A 40 -14.31 -5.70 -1.12
N THR A 41 -15.50 -6.15 -1.50
CA THR A 41 -16.77 -5.66 -0.94
C THR A 41 -17.15 -6.55 0.25
N GLY A 42 -17.12 -6.01 1.46
CA GLY A 42 -17.47 -6.72 2.68
C GLY A 42 -18.82 -6.26 3.24
N ALA A 43 -19.47 -7.10 4.04
CA ALA A 43 -20.75 -6.77 4.68
C ALA A 43 -20.65 -5.55 5.64
N GLN A 44 -19.45 -5.24 6.15
CA GLN A 44 -19.23 -4.11 7.05
C GLN A 44 -18.58 -2.89 6.38
N ARG A 45 -17.70 -3.11 5.39
CA ARG A 45 -17.02 -2.05 4.65
C ARG A 45 -16.43 -2.59 3.35
N ASP A 46 -16.32 -1.70 2.39
CA ASP A 46 -15.53 -1.94 1.20
C ASP A 46 -14.08 -1.53 1.44
N ILE A 47 -13.14 -2.28 0.86
CA ILE A 47 -11.70 -2.05 0.96
C ILE A 47 -11.01 -2.36 -0.37
N TRP A 48 -9.87 -1.73 -0.56
CA TRP A 48 -8.86 -2.18 -1.52
C TRP A 48 -7.82 -3.01 -0.80
N GLU A 49 -7.61 -4.26 -1.21
CA GLU A 49 -6.45 -5.04 -0.78
C GLU A 49 -5.31 -4.86 -1.79
N VAL A 50 -4.11 -4.56 -1.28
CA VAL A 50 -2.91 -4.36 -2.08
C VAL A 50 -1.78 -5.20 -1.50
N GLU A 51 -1.20 -6.06 -2.31
CA GLU A 51 -0.11 -6.96 -1.94
C GLU A 51 1.09 -6.75 -2.85
N GLY A 52 2.28 -6.88 -2.29
CA GLY A 52 3.51 -6.74 -3.05
C GLY A 52 4.78 -6.78 -2.22
N ASP A 53 5.83 -6.26 -2.83
CA ASP A 53 7.19 -6.29 -2.34
C ASP A 53 7.78 -4.89 -2.34
N ALA A 54 8.43 -4.51 -1.24
CA ALA A 54 9.18 -3.26 -1.14
C ALA A 54 10.65 -3.56 -0.88
N VAL A 55 11.54 -3.01 -1.72
CA VAL A 55 12.98 -3.05 -1.46
C VAL A 55 13.34 -1.85 -0.59
N VAL A 56 13.69 -2.13 0.67
CA VAL A 56 14.01 -1.12 1.68
C VAL A 56 15.50 -1.13 2.00
N LYS A 57 16.10 0.05 2.07
CA LYS A 57 17.49 0.24 2.47
C LYS A 57 17.63 0.20 3.99
N THR A 58 18.35 -0.78 4.54
CA THR A 58 18.58 -0.94 6.00
C THR A 58 19.91 -0.34 6.47
N GLY A 59 20.90 -0.23 5.59
CA GLY A 59 22.22 0.35 5.88
C GLY A 59 22.80 1.04 4.65
N TRP A 60 24.06 1.48 4.67
CA TRP A 60 24.63 2.21 3.53
C TRP A 60 24.69 1.34 2.25
N PHE A 61 24.94 0.04 2.41
CA PHE A 61 25.06 -0.95 1.33
C PHE A 61 24.02 -2.08 1.42
N SER A 62 23.34 -2.25 2.55
CA SER A 62 22.36 -3.31 2.75
C SER A 62 20.96 -2.90 2.30
N LYS A 63 20.28 -3.84 1.65
CA LYS A 63 18.86 -3.76 1.27
C LYS A 63 18.18 -5.03 1.75
N GLU A 64 16.92 -4.91 2.13
CA GLU A 64 16.03 -6.03 2.40
C GLU A 64 14.78 -5.92 1.52
N THR A 65 14.23 -7.05 1.15
CA THR A 65 12.91 -7.12 0.49
C THR A 65 11.89 -7.43 1.56
N VAL A 66 10.86 -6.59 1.64
CA VAL A 66 9.79 -6.71 2.61
C VAL A 66 8.49 -7.01 1.86
N HIS A 67 7.90 -8.16 2.15
CA HIS A 67 6.58 -8.52 1.65
C HIS A 67 5.52 -7.75 2.43
N PHE A 68 4.55 -7.17 1.75
CA PHE A 68 3.48 -6.42 2.41
C PHE A 68 2.11 -6.80 1.88
N LYS A 69 1.12 -6.71 2.77
CA LYS A 69 -0.31 -6.78 2.45
C LYS A 69 -1.05 -5.67 3.17
N PHE A 70 -1.68 -4.78 2.42
CA PHE A 70 -2.40 -3.62 2.95
C PHE A 70 -3.87 -3.66 2.59
N GLN A 71 -4.68 -3.19 3.53
CA GLN A 71 -6.07 -2.83 3.29
C GLN A 71 -6.18 -1.31 3.28
N VAL A 72 -6.72 -0.77 2.19
CA VAL A 72 -6.89 0.67 1.95
C VAL A 72 -8.39 0.99 1.97
N ASP A 73 -8.74 2.03 2.68
CA ASP A 73 -10.08 2.60 2.67
C ASP A 73 -10.36 3.32 1.34
N PRO A 74 -11.38 2.93 0.56
CA PRO A 74 -11.70 3.57 -0.71
C PRO A 74 -12.17 5.02 -0.55
N ILE A 75 -12.73 5.39 0.61
CA ILE A 75 -13.26 6.73 0.87
C ILE A 75 -12.14 7.70 1.24
N THR A 76 -11.26 7.29 2.16
CA THR A 76 -10.20 8.18 2.67
C THR A 76 -8.87 8.03 1.93
N GLY A 77 -8.63 6.88 1.31
CA GLY A 77 -7.36 6.49 0.72
C GLY A 77 -6.30 6.08 1.75
N ASN A 78 -6.67 5.98 3.03
CA ASN A 78 -5.77 5.60 4.10
C ASN A 78 -5.62 4.08 4.20
N VAL A 79 -4.41 3.61 4.55
CA VAL A 79 -4.21 2.22 4.98
C VAL A 79 -4.84 2.05 6.35
N ILE A 80 -5.77 1.11 6.48
CA ILE A 80 -6.55 0.85 7.69
C ILE A 80 -6.15 -0.45 8.40
N ALA A 81 -5.53 -1.38 7.68
CA ALA A 81 -4.89 -2.55 8.23
C ALA A 81 -3.70 -2.93 7.34
N PHE A 82 -2.66 -3.50 7.94
CA PHE A 82 -1.47 -3.93 7.20
C PHE A 82 -0.77 -5.11 7.87
N GLU A 83 -0.09 -5.90 7.04
CA GLU A 83 0.88 -6.94 7.42
C GLU A 83 2.19 -6.64 6.69
N ILE A 84 3.31 -6.68 7.42
CA ILE A 84 4.66 -6.38 6.92
C ILE A 84 5.75 -7.03 7.78
#